data_AF-A0A2E3KLP1-F1
#
_entry.id   AF-A0A2E3KLP1-F1
#
_cell.length_a   1.000
_cell.length_b   1.000
_cell.length_c   1.000
_cell.angle_alpha   90.00
_cell.angle_beta   90.00
_cell.angle_gamma   90.00
#
_symmetry.space_group_name_H-M   'P 1'
#
loop_
_entity.id
_entity.type
_entity.pdbx_description
1 polymer ?
#
loop_
_entity_poly.entity_id
_entity_poly.type
_entity_poly.pdbx_seq_one_letter_code
_entity_poly.pdbx_strand_id
1 'polypeptide(L)'
;MIRTHTVVVVASACVMTSTTLADVQIDLGCFANTNPVPNCSYEGNYQEYVTSWEVDGYTSSSGYTMIDLDLGGIMSTLSGQRLVSVSLIDHGSNNYGQSSPGADIDYVEFMGLGDDVEVSLAYTGPTAQHSGESEEQLLQRIQSLDAFYGANQTDDEVYVSLGNLGALTFMFNGTPGNGGDAGGDAGGDDGDGGIGSNGALAGAGDFHMQFSEVGAFEHFSVYIETTPIPAPAGLLALTGLALQRRRRA
;
A
#
# COMPACT_ATOMS: atom_id res chain seq x y z
N MET A 1 24.19 -67.61 19.05
CA MET A 1 23.79 -66.93 17.79
C MET A 1 23.30 -65.53 18.18
N ILE A 2 24.10 -64.49 17.94
CA ILE A 2 23.74 -63.10 18.29
C ILE A 2 23.08 -62.49 17.05
N ARG A 3 21.82 -62.04 17.17
CA ARG A 3 21.10 -61.34 16.09
C ARG A 3 21.44 -59.85 16.16
N THR A 4 22.17 -59.37 15.16
CA THR A 4 22.45 -57.94 14.97
C THR A 4 21.22 -57.28 14.33
N HIS A 5 20.59 -56.35 15.05
CA HIS A 5 19.52 -55.51 14.49
C HIS A 5 20.13 -54.25 13.88
N THR A 6 20.10 -54.15 12.55
CA THR A 6 20.46 -52.93 11.83
C THR A 6 19.33 -51.93 11.98
N VAL A 7 19.58 -50.85 12.74
CA VAL A 7 18.68 -49.69 12.80
C VAL A 7 19.00 -48.79 11.62
N VAL A 8 18.09 -48.71 10.65
CA VAL A 8 18.18 -47.74 9.55
C VAL A 8 17.61 -46.42 10.05
N VAL A 9 18.48 -45.46 10.36
CA VAL A 9 18.08 -44.08 10.64
C VAL A 9 17.88 -43.39 9.29
N VAL A 10 16.63 -43.23 8.87
CA VAL A 10 16.28 -42.36 7.75
C VAL A 10 16.27 -40.93 8.28
N ALA A 11 17.37 -40.21 8.11
CA ALA A 11 17.42 -38.78 8.33
C ALA A 11 16.63 -38.10 7.20
N SER A 12 15.37 -37.74 7.46
CA SER A 12 14.65 -36.79 6.61
C SER A 12 15.31 -35.43 6.77
N ALA A 13 16.18 -35.08 5.82
CA ALA A 13 16.64 -33.71 5.67
C ALA A 13 15.44 -32.87 5.22
N CYS A 14 14.84 -32.13 6.15
CA CYS A 14 13.98 -31.01 5.80
C CYS A 14 14.89 -29.97 5.14
N VAL A 15 14.89 -29.95 3.81
CA VAL A 15 15.45 -28.84 3.05
C VAL A 15 14.52 -27.67 3.31
N MET A 16 14.90 -26.80 4.25
CA MET A 16 14.35 -25.46 4.32
C MET A 16 14.90 -24.72 3.10
N THR A 17 14.19 -24.78 1.98
CA THR A 17 14.39 -23.84 0.90
C THR A 17 13.94 -22.48 1.43
N SER A 18 14.89 -21.68 1.89
CA SER A 18 14.70 -20.24 2.02
C SER A 18 14.50 -19.69 0.62
N THR A 19 13.27 -19.71 0.12
CA THR A 19 12.92 -18.85 -1.00
C THR A 19 12.97 -17.43 -0.47
N THR A 20 14.05 -16.72 -0.78
CA THR A 20 14.05 -15.26 -0.75
C THR A 20 12.99 -14.83 -1.75
N LEU A 21 11.75 -14.64 -1.28
CA LEU A 21 10.70 -14.11 -2.12
C LEU A 21 10.99 -12.61 -2.24
N ALA A 22 11.27 -12.17 -3.47
CA ALA A 22 11.58 -10.78 -3.74
C ALA A 22 10.33 -9.92 -3.52
N ASP A 23 10.53 -8.71 -3.04
CA ASP A 23 9.48 -7.70 -2.98
C ASP A 23 8.96 -7.45 -4.41
N VAL A 24 7.63 -7.45 -4.56
CA VAL A 24 6.95 -7.30 -5.84
C VAL A 24 6.39 -5.90 -5.90
N GLN A 25 6.93 -5.09 -6.81
CA GLN A 25 6.36 -3.81 -7.18
C GLN A 25 5.24 -4.02 -8.20
N ILE A 26 4.06 -3.46 -7.93
CA ILE A 26 2.86 -3.58 -8.75
C ILE A 26 2.41 -2.19 -9.15
N ASP A 27 2.23 -1.99 -10.45
CA ASP A 27 1.69 -0.77 -11.04
C ASP A 27 0.17 -0.75 -10.89
N LEU A 28 -0.34 0.24 -10.16
CA LEU A 28 -1.77 0.41 -9.94
C LEU A 28 -2.43 1.29 -11.00
N GLY A 29 -1.63 1.97 -11.83
CA GLY A 29 -2.09 2.84 -12.90
C GLY A 29 -1.60 4.27 -12.80
N CYS A 30 -1.86 5.01 -13.87
CA CYS A 30 -1.54 6.42 -14.06
C CYS A 30 -2.80 7.27 -13.89
N PHE A 31 -2.67 8.37 -13.16
CA PHE A 31 -3.70 9.36 -12.89
C PHE A 31 -3.30 10.67 -13.54
N ALA A 32 -4.30 11.36 -14.10
CA ALA A 32 -4.10 12.61 -14.79
C ALA A 32 -5.31 13.52 -14.62
N ASN A 33 -5.13 14.68 -14.00
CA ASN A 33 -6.19 15.67 -13.90
C ASN A 33 -6.41 16.36 -15.25
N THR A 34 -7.66 16.41 -15.68
CA THR A 34 -8.08 16.93 -16.98
C THR A 34 -9.01 18.13 -16.80
N ASN A 35 -8.88 19.11 -17.70
CA ASN A 35 -9.72 20.30 -17.68
C ASN A 35 -11.01 20.06 -18.51
N PRO A 36 -12.21 20.38 -17.98
CA PRO A 36 -12.46 20.92 -16.65
C PRO A 36 -12.34 19.86 -15.56
N VAL A 37 -11.74 20.24 -14.45
CA VAL A 37 -11.97 19.65 -13.12
C VAL A 37 -13.47 19.42 -12.85
N PRO A 38 -13.85 18.41 -12.06
CA PRO A 38 -13.03 17.45 -11.31
C PRO A 38 -12.58 16.23 -12.15
N ASN A 39 -12.53 16.35 -13.48
CA ASN A 39 -12.29 15.17 -14.30
C ASN A 39 -10.85 14.67 -14.11
N CYS A 40 -10.68 13.50 -13.51
CA CYS A 40 -9.43 12.75 -13.54
C CYS A 40 -9.57 11.60 -14.55
N SER A 41 -8.59 11.46 -15.45
CA SER A 41 -8.44 10.24 -16.25
C SER A 41 -7.54 9.25 -15.53
N TYR A 42 -7.93 7.98 -15.60
CA TYR A 42 -7.19 6.85 -15.06
C TYR A 42 -6.83 5.88 -16.20
N GLU A 43 -5.59 5.43 -16.24
CA GLU A 43 -5.12 4.37 -17.12
C GLU A 43 -4.44 3.26 -16.30
N GLY A 44 -5.02 2.07 -16.26
CA GLY A 44 -4.46 0.93 -15.52
C GLY A 44 -5.42 -0.25 -15.42
N ASN A 45 -4.96 -1.32 -14.77
CA ASN A 45 -5.71 -2.59 -14.66
C ASN A 45 -6.70 -2.62 -13.48
N TYR A 46 -6.67 -1.62 -12.61
CA TYR A 46 -7.41 -1.57 -11.34
C TYR A 46 -8.53 -0.53 -11.35
N GLN A 47 -9.08 -0.19 -12.53
CA GLN A 47 -10.12 0.84 -12.68
C GLN A 47 -11.35 0.60 -11.79
N GLU A 48 -11.69 -0.67 -11.50
CA GLU A 48 -12.81 -1.03 -10.63
C GLU A 48 -12.61 -0.65 -9.15
N TYR A 49 -11.38 -0.36 -8.74
CA TYR A 49 -10.99 0.06 -7.38
C TYR A 49 -10.69 1.57 -7.30
N VAL A 50 -10.98 2.33 -8.35
CA VAL A 50 -10.70 3.76 -8.44
C VAL A 50 -12.00 4.54 -8.51
N THR A 51 -12.17 5.50 -7.61
CA THR A 51 -13.26 6.47 -7.65
C THR A 51 -12.70 7.89 -7.61
N SER A 52 -13.34 8.84 -8.28
CA SER A 52 -12.98 10.26 -8.17
C SER A 52 -14.21 11.17 -8.13
N TRP A 53 -14.08 12.32 -7.47
CA TRP A 53 -15.16 13.31 -7.34
C TRP A 53 -14.61 14.72 -7.11
N GLU A 54 -15.49 15.71 -7.31
CA GLU A 54 -15.22 17.12 -6.95
C GLU A 54 -15.35 17.32 -5.45
N VAL A 55 -14.37 17.96 -4.82
CA VAL A 55 -14.52 18.38 -3.43
C VAL A 55 -15.30 19.70 -3.36
N ASP A 56 -16.55 19.62 -2.89
CA ASP A 56 -17.43 20.76 -2.70
C ASP A 56 -16.86 21.78 -1.69
N GLY A 57 -17.06 23.08 -1.96
CA GLY A 57 -16.80 24.16 -1.01
C GLY A 57 -15.38 24.73 -1.01
N TYR A 58 -14.51 24.20 -1.85
CA TYR A 58 -13.17 24.75 -2.04
C TYR A 58 -13.14 25.79 -3.18
N THR A 59 -12.81 27.03 -2.82
CA THR A 59 -13.02 28.23 -3.64
C THR A 59 -11.92 28.54 -4.66
N SER A 60 -11.04 27.58 -4.99
CA SER A 60 -10.25 27.73 -6.20
C SER A 60 -11.25 27.76 -7.37
N SER A 61 -11.09 28.64 -8.35
CA SER A 61 -12.01 28.74 -9.50
C SER A 61 -12.09 27.46 -10.35
N SER A 62 -11.39 26.40 -9.93
CA SER A 62 -11.18 25.13 -10.60
C SER A 62 -11.35 23.93 -9.64
N GLY A 63 -11.98 24.05 -8.46
CA GLY A 63 -12.24 22.91 -7.57
C GLY A 63 -10.99 22.09 -7.17
N TYR A 64 -11.21 20.96 -6.50
CA TYR A 64 -10.20 19.92 -6.24
C TYR A 64 -10.77 18.59 -6.74
N THR A 65 -9.92 17.75 -7.31
CA THR A 65 -10.29 16.37 -7.65
C THR A 65 -9.78 15.45 -6.57
N MET A 66 -10.68 14.87 -5.78
CA MET A 66 -10.32 13.78 -4.87
C MET A 66 -10.33 12.47 -5.64
N ILE A 67 -9.30 11.66 -5.41
CA ILE A 67 -9.17 10.30 -5.94
C ILE A 67 -9.11 9.36 -4.75
N ASP A 68 -9.94 8.33 -4.77
CA ASP A 68 -9.97 7.25 -3.80
C ASP A 68 -9.56 5.94 -4.48
N LEU A 69 -8.62 5.26 -3.85
CA LEU A 69 -8.09 3.99 -4.27
C LEU A 69 -8.37 2.95 -3.19
N ASP A 70 -9.19 1.96 -3.52
CA ASP A 70 -9.47 0.79 -2.67
C ASP A 70 -8.27 -0.17 -2.68
N LEU A 71 -7.24 0.17 -1.90
CA LEU A 71 -6.06 -0.65 -1.70
C LEU A 71 -6.41 -2.01 -1.10
N GLY A 72 -7.45 -2.05 -0.28
CA GLY A 72 -8.04 -3.22 0.31
C GLY A 72 -8.51 -4.28 -0.70
N GLY A 73 -9.40 -3.84 -1.59
CA GLY A 73 -9.89 -4.60 -2.72
C GLY A 73 -8.76 -5.08 -3.63
N ILE A 74 -7.82 -4.19 -3.97
CA ILE A 74 -6.63 -4.53 -4.76
C ILE A 74 -5.82 -5.64 -4.08
N MET A 75 -5.48 -5.48 -2.80
CA MET A 75 -4.70 -6.46 -2.04
C MET A 75 -5.43 -7.80 -1.90
N SER A 76 -6.77 -7.81 -1.90
CA SER A 76 -7.55 -9.06 -1.89
C SER A 76 -7.37 -9.91 -3.16
N THR A 77 -7.01 -9.28 -4.28
CA THR A 77 -6.68 -9.97 -5.55
C THR A 77 -5.27 -10.59 -5.52
N LEU A 78 -4.42 -10.13 -4.60
CA LEU A 78 -3.01 -10.49 -4.46
C LEU A 78 -2.79 -11.50 -3.32
N SER A 79 -3.52 -12.62 -3.36
CA SER A 79 -3.55 -13.62 -2.29
C SER A 79 -2.15 -13.99 -1.75
N GLY A 80 -1.98 -13.99 -0.42
CA GLY A 80 -0.72 -14.35 0.24
C GLY A 80 0.36 -13.27 0.22
N GLN A 81 0.03 -12.04 -0.18
CA GLN A 81 0.91 -10.88 -0.11
C GLN A 81 0.52 -9.94 1.04
N ARG A 82 1.52 -9.26 1.60
CA ARG A 82 1.36 -8.14 2.54
C ARG A 82 1.84 -6.86 1.87
N LEU A 83 1.10 -5.78 2.05
CA LEU A 83 1.51 -4.44 1.61
C LEU A 83 2.70 -3.94 2.45
N VAL A 84 3.72 -3.43 1.77
CA VAL A 84 4.94 -2.87 2.35
C VAL A 84 4.98 -1.36 2.18
N SER A 85 4.70 -0.88 0.97
CA SER A 85 4.72 0.55 0.67
C SER A 85 3.75 0.90 -0.45
N VAL A 86 3.37 2.18 -0.50
CA VAL A 86 2.68 2.82 -1.63
C VAL A 86 3.53 4.00 -2.08
N SER A 87 3.79 4.13 -3.38
CA SER A 87 4.56 5.25 -3.96
C SER A 87 3.74 5.96 -5.02
N LEU A 88 3.68 7.29 -4.94
CA LEU A 88 3.24 8.15 -6.05
C LEU A 88 4.48 8.62 -6.80
N ILE A 89 4.52 8.42 -8.11
CA ILE A 89 5.71 8.64 -8.94
C ILE A 89 5.38 9.47 -10.16
N ASP A 90 6.18 10.51 -10.40
CA ASP A 90 6.17 11.23 -11.68
C ASP A 90 7.17 10.57 -12.64
N HIS A 91 6.69 10.06 -13.78
CA HIS A 91 7.51 9.31 -14.75
C HIS A 91 8.29 10.13 -15.78
N GLY A 92 8.32 11.46 -15.66
CA GLY A 92 9.02 12.27 -16.66
C GLY A 92 8.15 12.67 -17.86
N SER A 93 6.83 12.55 -17.76
CA SER A 93 5.89 12.88 -18.85
C SER A 93 5.24 14.26 -18.73
N ASN A 94 5.48 14.96 -17.62
CA ASN A 94 4.96 16.29 -17.36
C ASN A 94 5.80 17.39 -18.03
N ASN A 95 5.28 18.61 -18.02
CA ASN A 95 5.99 19.76 -18.57
C ASN A 95 6.87 20.43 -17.50
N TYR A 96 8.12 20.01 -17.39
CA TYR A 96 9.06 20.56 -16.42
C TYR A 96 9.58 21.94 -16.84
N GLY A 97 9.06 22.98 -16.21
CA GLY A 97 9.49 24.38 -16.40
C GLY A 97 10.27 24.91 -15.19
N GLN A 98 10.79 26.14 -15.29
CA GLN A 98 11.39 26.83 -14.13
C GLN A 98 10.39 27.08 -12.99
N SER A 99 9.08 26.97 -13.27
CA SER A 99 7.97 27.24 -12.35
C SER A 99 6.91 26.14 -12.43
N SER A 100 7.25 24.94 -12.89
CA SER A 100 6.34 23.78 -12.87
C SER A 100 7.23 22.59 -12.52
N PRO A 101 7.29 22.26 -11.22
CA PRO A 101 8.29 21.34 -10.70
C PRO A 101 8.01 19.87 -11.05
N GLY A 102 6.82 19.51 -11.56
CA GLY A 102 6.44 18.16 -11.98
C GLY A 102 4.98 17.92 -11.63
N ALA A 103 4.58 16.66 -11.42
CA ALA A 103 3.32 16.38 -10.74
C ALA A 103 3.39 16.80 -9.27
N ASP A 104 2.37 17.51 -8.81
CA ASP A 104 2.25 17.96 -7.43
C ASP A 104 1.27 17.08 -6.65
N ILE A 105 1.63 16.71 -5.41
CA ILE A 105 0.77 15.97 -4.49
C ILE A 105 0.36 16.90 -3.36
N ASP A 106 -0.93 17.21 -3.28
CA ASP A 106 -1.45 18.23 -2.38
C ASP A 106 -2.05 17.64 -1.12
N TYR A 107 -2.58 16.42 -1.22
CA TYR A 107 -3.23 15.75 -0.13
C TYR A 107 -3.07 14.25 -0.23
N VAL A 108 -2.80 13.59 0.90
CA VAL A 108 -2.90 12.13 1.03
C VAL A 108 -3.44 11.76 2.41
N GLU A 109 -4.44 10.87 2.44
CA GLU A 109 -4.95 10.24 3.65
C GLU A 109 -5.11 8.73 3.44
N PHE A 110 -4.77 7.95 4.46
CA PHE A 110 -5.06 6.52 4.51
C PHE A 110 -6.20 6.26 5.48
N MET A 111 -7.27 5.64 5.00
CA MET A 111 -8.44 5.27 5.79
C MET A 111 -8.43 3.77 6.07
N GLY A 112 -9.00 3.36 7.21
CA GLY A 112 -9.07 1.94 7.59
C GLY A 112 -7.76 1.32 8.06
N LEU A 113 -6.77 2.14 8.42
CA LEU A 113 -5.58 1.68 9.12
C LEU A 113 -5.93 1.21 10.54
N GLY A 114 -5.30 0.11 10.98
CA GLY A 114 -5.38 -0.32 12.38
C GLY A 114 -4.52 0.58 13.26
N ASP A 115 -4.89 0.71 14.54
CA ASP A 115 -4.16 1.52 15.54
C ASP A 115 -2.70 1.07 15.75
N ASP A 116 -2.36 -0.15 15.32
CA ASP A 116 -1.03 -0.75 15.40
C ASP A 116 -0.17 -0.53 14.15
N VAL A 117 -0.70 0.15 13.13
CA VAL A 117 0.01 0.42 11.88
C VAL A 117 0.60 1.82 11.89
N GLU A 118 1.92 1.89 11.86
CA GLU A 118 2.64 3.15 11.64
C GLU A 118 2.87 3.34 10.14
N VAL A 119 2.63 4.56 9.66
CA VAL A 119 2.94 4.97 8.28
C VAL A 119 4.07 5.97 8.36
N SER A 120 5.15 5.71 7.63
CA SER A 120 6.26 6.66 7.48
C SER A 120 6.34 7.16 6.04
N LEU A 121 6.76 8.41 5.88
CA LEU A 121 6.77 9.10 4.58
C LEU A 121 8.20 9.50 4.19
N ALA A 122 8.55 9.25 2.93
CA ALA A 122 9.82 9.67 2.37
C ALA A 122 9.66 10.22 0.95
N TYR A 123 10.40 11.29 0.66
CA TYR A 123 10.58 11.80 -0.69
C TYR A 123 11.91 11.32 -1.27
N THR A 124 11.91 10.95 -2.55
CA THR A 124 13.13 10.73 -3.33
C THR A 124 12.94 11.33 -4.71
N GLY A 125 13.75 12.31 -5.10
CA GLY A 125 13.60 12.93 -6.41
C GLY A 125 14.47 14.18 -6.60
N PRO A 126 14.29 14.89 -7.73
CA PRO A 126 15.12 16.03 -8.10
C PRO A 126 14.74 17.35 -7.40
N THR A 127 13.58 17.43 -6.75
CA THR A 127 13.11 18.65 -6.09
C THR A 127 13.94 18.90 -4.83
N ALA A 128 14.83 19.88 -4.93
CA ALA A 128 15.84 20.15 -3.91
C ALA A 128 15.25 20.55 -2.55
N GLN A 129 14.06 21.18 -2.54
CA GLN A 129 13.35 21.53 -1.31
C GLN A 129 13.07 20.27 -0.48
N HIS A 130 12.49 19.24 -1.10
CA HIS A 130 12.03 18.03 -0.41
C HIS A 130 13.15 17.04 -0.08
N SER A 131 14.29 17.10 -0.76
CA SER A 131 15.42 16.17 -0.56
C SER A 131 16.07 16.27 0.83
N GLY A 132 15.78 17.34 1.59
CA GLY A 132 16.28 17.54 2.95
C GLY A 132 15.19 17.72 4.00
N GLU A 133 13.92 17.57 3.62
CA GLU A 133 12.80 17.70 4.53
C GLU A 133 12.63 16.44 5.38
N SER A 134 12.28 16.66 6.64
CA SER A 134 11.86 15.60 7.55
C SER A 134 10.49 15.04 7.14
N GLU A 135 10.20 13.84 7.61
CA GLU A 135 8.89 13.21 7.46
C GLU A 135 7.76 14.13 7.93
N GLU A 136 7.93 14.78 9.08
CA GLU A 136 6.93 15.70 9.63
C GLU A 136 6.68 16.92 8.73
N GLN A 137 7.73 17.42 8.05
CA GLN A 137 7.60 18.53 7.11
C GLN A 137 6.87 18.09 5.84
N LEU A 138 7.17 16.89 5.32
CA LEU A 138 6.46 16.34 4.15
C LEU A 138 4.99 16.08 4.47
N LEU A 139 4.69 15.53 5.66
CA LEU A 139 3.31 15.33 6.12
C LEU A 139 2.57 16.65 6.27
N GLN A 140 3.21 17.68 6.83
CA GLN A 140 2.59 19.01 6.98
C GLN A 140 2.13 19.62 5.66
N ARG A 141 2.83 19.32 4.56
CA ARG A 141 2.49 19.80 3.22
C ARG A 141 1.26 19.14 2.62
N ILE A 142 0.97 17.88 2.99
CA ILE A 142 -0.05 17.04 2.35
C ILE A 142 -1.18 16.59 3.29
N GLN A 143 -1.17 17.07 4.54
CA GLN A 143 -2.19 16.72 5.53
C GLN A 143 -3.50 17.52 5.35
N SER A 144 -3.45 18.60 4.59
CA SER A 144 -4.59 19.49 4.37
C SER A 144 -4.81 19.71 2.89
N LEU A 145 -6.08 19.77 2.51
CA LEU A 145 -6.47 20.15 1.18
C LEU A 145 -6.41 21.68 1.07
N ASP A 146 -5.22 22.28 0.93
CA ASP A 146 -5.03 23.74 0.92
C ASP A 146 -4.16 24.28 -0.23
N ALA A 147 -3.63 23.40 -1.10
CA ALA A 147 -3.02 23.78 -2.37
C ALA A 147 -3.99 24.50 -3.30
N PHE A 148 -3.58 25.48 -4.08
CA PHE A 148 -4.47 26.23 -4.95
C PHE A 148 -3.99 26.21 -6.39
N TYR A 149 -4.91 26.35 -7.35
CA TYR A 149 -4.54 26.36 -8.76
C TYR A 149 -3.53 27.47 -9.06
N GLY A 150 -2.35 27.09 -9.56
CA GLY A 150 -1.24 28.00 -9.83
C GLY A 150 -0.27 28.20 -8.66
N ALA A 151 -0.42 27.46 -7.55
CA ALA A 151 0.68 27.16 -6.65
C ALA A 151 1.71 26.38 -7.48
N ASN A 152 2.86 27.00 -7.72
CA ASN A 152 3.82 26.52 -8.71
C ASN A 152 5.25 26.98 -8.40
N GLN A 153 5.44 27.54 -7.21
CA GLN A 153 6.71 27.98 -6.73
C GLN A 153 7.27 26.92 -5.79
N THR A 154 8.58 26.67 -5.91
CA THR A 154 9.29 25.70 -5.06
C THR A 154 9.39 26.13 -3.59
N ASP A 155 8.76 27.22 -3.18
CA ASP A 155 8.64 27.66 -1.79
C ASP A 155 7.20 27.61 -1.25
N ASP A 156 6.23 27.22 -2.08
CA ASP A 156 4.88 26.92 -1.62
C ASP A 156 4.93 25.74 -0.63
N GLU A 157 4.27 25.89 0.52
CA GLU A 157 4.29 24.91 1.64
C GLU A 157 3.08 23.97 1.66
N VAL A 158 2.27 23.99 0.59
CA VAL A 158 0.93 23.37 0.53
C VAL A 158 0.86 22.14 -0.37
N TYR A 159 2.02 21.69 -0.88
CA TYR A 159 2.14 20.50 -1.71
C TYR A 159 3.56 19.93 -1.66
N VAL A 160 3.71 18.70 -2.16
CA VAL A 160 4.99 18.07 -2.47
C VAL A 160 5.11 17.89 -3.97
N SER A 161 6.06 18.57 -4.60
CA SER A 161 6.32 18.36 -6.02
C SER A 161 7.25 17.17 -6.24
N LEU A 162 6.74 16.18 -6.97
CA LEU A 162 7.51 14.99 -7.28
C LEU A 162 8.73 15.35 -8.13
N GLY A 163 8.49 16.06 -9.23
CA GLY A 163 9.49 16.30 -10.27
C GLY A 163 9.90 15.05 -11.03
N ASN A 164 10.63 15.25 -12.11
CA ASN A 164 10.95 14.17 -13.05
C ASN A 164 11.62 12.97 -12.36
N LEU A 165 10.97 11.80 -12.39
CA LEU A 165 11.36 10.57 -11.70
C LEU A 165 11.40 10.68 -10.17
N GLY A 166 10.74 11.69 -9.61
CA GLY A 166 10.56 11.82 -8.18
C GLY A 166 9.39 10.98 -7.69
N ALA A 167 9.51 10.56 -6.43
CA ALA A 167 8.56 9.70 -5.77
C ALA A 167 8.29 10.17 -4.34
N LEU A 168 7.03 10.10 -3.95
CA LEU A 168 6.58 10.21 -2.57
C LEU A 168 6.12 8.82 -2.11
N THR A 169 6.81 8.25 -1.13
CA THR A 169 6.62 6.85 -0.71
C THR A 169 6.17 6.78 0.74
N PHE A 170 5.04 6.10 0.95
CA PHE A 170 4.46 5.77 2.24
C PHE A 170 4.81 4.32 2.58
N MET A 171 5.53 4.10 3.68
CA MET A 171 5.98 2.80 4.14
C MET A 171 5.20 2.37 5.37
N PHE A 172 4.64 1.16 5.33
CA PHE A 172 3.79 0.63 6.40
C PHE A 172 4.59 -0.27 7.34
N ASN A 173 4.69 0.13 8.60
CA ASN A 173 5.18 -0.70 9.68
C ASN A 173 3.99 -1.26 10.47
N GLY A 174 3.65 -2.52 10.20
CA GLY A 174 2.40 -3.16 10.63
C GLY A 174 1.69 -3.82 9.45
N THR A 175 0.60 -4.54 9.71
CA THR A 175 -0.21 -5.13 8.62
C THR A 175 -1.47 -4.28 8.44
N PRO A 176 -1.56 -3.45 7.39
CA PRO A 176 -2.79 -2.73 7.06
C PRO A 176 -3.96 -3.71 6.95
N GLY A 177 -5.09 -3.41 7.61
CA GLY A 177 -6.30 -4.23 7.55
C GLY A 177 -6.51 -5.21 8.72
N ASN A 178 -6.06 -4.89 9.94
CA ASN A 178 -6.40 -5.65 11.14
C ASN A 178 -7.27 -4.84 12.12
N GLY A 179 -8.18 -4.02 11.59
CA GLY A 179 -9.14 -3.23 12.36
C GLY A 179 -10.19 -4.12 13.04
N GLY A 180 -9.79 -4.79 14.11
CA GLY A 180 -10.64 -5.67 14.89
C GLY A 180 -9.91 -6.27 16.08
N ASP A 181 -9.61 -5.45 17.10
CA ASP A 181 -9.93 -5.77 18.49
C ASP A 181 -9.31 -4.77 19.47
N ALA A 182 -10.12 -3.80 19.91
CA ALA A 182 -9.93 -3.10 21.17
C ALA A 182 -11.27 -2.71 21.80
N GLY A 183 -12.04 -3.70 22.28
CA GLY A 183 -13.08 -3.44 23.27
C GLY A 183 -14.29 -4.36 23.23
N GLY A 184 -14.34 -5.35 24.12
CA GLY A 184 -15.57 -6.09 24.41
C GLY A 184 -15.36 -7.40 25.14
N ASP A 185 -15.08 -7.34 26.44
CA ASP A 185 -15.21 -8.49 27.32
C ASP A 185 -16.69 -8.97 27.37
N ALA A 186 -16.84 -10.28 27.59
CA ALA A 186 -18.07 -11.04 27.85
C ALA A 186 -18.95 -11.52 26.66
N GLY A 187 -18.66 -12.74 26.18
CA GLY A 187 -19.67 -13.80 26.18
C GLY A 187 -20.02 -14.49 24.86
N GLY A 188 -19.59 -15.76 24.73
CA GLY A 188 -20.41 -16.84 24.14
C GLY A 188 -20.25 -17.17 22.65
N ASP A 189 -19.81 -18.41 22.41
CA ASP A 189 -19.96 -19.27 21.22
C ASP A 189 -19.18 -18.96 19.92
N ASP A 190 -18.23 -19.87 19.66
CA ASP A 190 -17.89 -20.48 18.37
C ASP A 190 -17.87 -19.58 17.11
N GLY A 191 -16.78 -18.86 16.93
CA GLY A 191 -16.38 -18.25 15.66
C GLY A 191 -14.90 -18.49 15.39
N ASP A 192 -14.62 -19.44 14.51
CA ASP A 192 -13.33 -19.72 13.89
C ASP A 192 -12.69 -18.42 13.37
N GLY A 193 -11.60 -17.97 14.01
CA GLY A 193 -10.68 -16.94 13.50
C GLY A 193 -9.88 -17.49 12.31
N GLY A 194 -10.60 -17.95 11.30
CA GLY A 194 -10.10 -18.69 10.17
C GLY A 194 -9.56 -17.76 9.10
N ILE A 195 -8.39 -18.11 8.59
CA ILE A 195 -7.86 -17.62 7.32
C ILE A 195 -8.95 -17.89 6.26
N GLY A 196 -9.54 -16.82 5.73
CA GLY A 196 -10.56 -16.92 4.67
C GLY A 196 -10.04 -17.77 3.51
N SER A 197 -10.91 -18.57 2.92
CA SER A 197 -10.60 -19.60 1.90
C SER A 197 -9.93 -19.10 0.62
N ASN A 198 -9.65 -17.79 0.50
CA ASN A 198 -8.92 -17.17 -0.60
C ASN A 198 -7.53 -16.63 -0.21
N GLY A 199 -7.06 -16.82 1.03
CA GLY A 199 -5.76 -16.31 1.47
C GLY A 199 -5.63 -14.77 1.45
N ALA A 200 -6.74 -14.06 1.30
CA ALA A 200 -6.85 -12.64 1.57
C ALA A 200 -7.06 -12.47 3.08
N LEU A 201 -6.24 -11.60 3.69
CA LEU A 201 -6.40 -11.17 5.07
C LEU A 201 -7.84 -10.70 5.28
N ALA A 202 -8.59 -11.37 6.15
CA ALA A 202 -9.93 -10.95 6.54
C ALA A 202 -9.79 -9.63 7.31
N GLY A 203 -10.00 -8.52 6.61
CA GLY A 203 -9.89 -7.16 7.17
C GLY A 203 -9.42 -6.09 6.17
N ALA A 204 -9.09 -6.46 4.93
CA ALA A 204 -8.70 -5.49 3.90
C ALA A 204 -9.88 -4.66 3.33
N GLY A 205 -11.15 -4.99 3.58
CA GLY A 205 -12.29 -4.42 2.84
C GLY A 205 -12.53 -2.91 2.98
N ASP A 206 -11.97 -2.26 4.01
CA ASP A 206 -12.15 -0.82 4.28
C ASP A 206 -10.82 -0.05 4.25
N PHE A 207 -9.75 -0.62 3.68
CA PHE A 207 -8.45 0.07 3.58
C PHE A 207 -8.32 0.84 2.27
N HIS A 208 -8.35 2.16 2.36
CA HIS A 208 -8.34 3.07 1.21
C HIS A 208 -7.21 4.09 1.32
N MET A 209 -6.76 4.57 0.17
CA MET A 209 -5.93 5.75 0.06
C MET A 209 -6.69 6.82 -0.70
N GLN A 210 -6.85 7.99 -0.08
CA GLN A 210 -7.35 9.19 -0.73
C GLN A 210 -6.19 10.12 -1.03
N PHE A 211 -6.22 10.74 -2.21
CA PHE A 211 -5.25 11.76 -2.58
C PHE A 211 -5.85 12.78 -3.54
N SER A 212 -5.28 13.98 -3.54
CA SER A 212 -5.70 15.08 -4.40
C SER A 212 -4.50 15.77 -5.05
N GLU A 213 -4.75 16.32 -6.22
CA GLU A 213 -3.90 17.26 -6.95
C GLU A 213 -4.77 18.42 -7.47
N VAL A 214 -4.20 19.62 -7.52
CA VAL A 214 -4.79 20.89 -7.94
C VAL A 214 -3.98 21.48 -9.07
N GLY A 215 -4.18 20.90 -10.24
CA GLY A 215 -3.61 21.38 -11.46
C GLY A 215 -4.33 20.80 -12.65
N ALA A 216 -3.76 21.04 -13.81
CA ALA A 216 -4.29 20.49 -15.05
C ALA A 216 -3.12 19.90 -15.82
N PHE A 217 -3.33 18.71 -16.38
CA PHE A 217 -2.41 18.02 -17.28
C PHE A 217 -1.16 17.41 -16.63
N GLU A 218 -1.12 17.34 -15.30
CA GLU A 218 -0.06 16.62 -14.58
C GLU A 218 -0.43 15.16 -14.41
N HIS A 219 0.56 14.29 -14.62
CA HIS A 219 0.45 12.85 -14.63
C HIS A 219 1.37 12.24 -13.57
N PHE A 220 0.84 11.32 -12.79
CA PHE A 220 1.64 10.49 -11.89
C PHE A 220 1.04 9.08 -11.81
N SER A 221 1.89 8.11 -11.49
CA SER A 221 1.48 6.72 -11.30
C SER A 221 1.55 6.33 -9.84
N VAL A 222 0.68 5.40 -9.44
CA VAL A 222 0.71 4.81 -8.10
C VAL A 222 1.25 3.39 -8.19
N TYR A 223 2.22 3.07 -7.35
CA TYR A 223 2.77 1.73 -7.20
C TYR A 223 2.56 1.23 -5.78
N ILE A 224 2.36 -0.07 -5.62
CA ILE A 224 2.53 -0.73 -4.33
C ILE A 224 3.74 -1.65 -4.36
N GLU A 225 4.40 -1.77 -3.23
CA GLU A 225 5.35 -2.83 -2.96
C GLU A 225 4.72 -3.85 -2.02
N THR A 226 4.88 -5.12 -2.35
CA THR A 226 4.33 -6.21 -1.55
C THR A 226 5.37 -7.27 -1.25
N THR A 227 5.20 -7.95 -0.12
CA THR A 227 6.08 -9.06 0.28
C THR A 227 5.22 -10.27 0.70
N PRO A 228 5.63 -11.51 0.40
CA PRO A 228 4.79 -12.65 0.76
C PRO A 228 4.64 -12.86 2.25
N ILE A 229 3.44 -13.23 2.67
CA ILE A 229 3.15 -13.61 4.05
C ILE A 229 3.83 -14.96 4.32
N PRO A 230 4.74 -15.06 5.31
CA PRO A 230 5.38 -16.33 5.65
C PRO A 230 4.31 -17.37 6.03
N ALA A 231 4.23 -18.47 5.30
CA ALA A 231 3.34 -19.57 5.66
C ALA A 231 3.72 -20.07 7.07
N PRO A 232 2.76 -20.26 8.00
CA PRO A 232 3.08 -20.77 9.32
C PRO A 232 3.68 -22.19 9.19
N ALA A 233 4.99 -22.30 9.43
CA ALA A 233 5.76 -23.54 9.30
C ALA A 233 5.29 -24.69 10.22
N GLY A 234 4.37 -24.42 11.16
CA GLY A 234 3.89 -25.37 12.17
C GLY A 234 2.79 -26.35 11.72
N LEU A 235 2.00 -26.03 10.67
CA LEU A 235 0.82 -26.86 10.35
C LEU A 235 1.16 -28.14 9.56
N LEU A 236 2.25 -28.13 8.79
CA LEU A 236 2.75 -29.30 8.05
C LEU A 236 3.43 -30.33 8.97
N ALA A 237 3.95 -29.91 10.13
CA ALA A 237 4.53 -30.84 11.11
C ALA A 237 3.44 -31.68 11.81
N LEU A 238 2.25 -31.13 12.02
CA LEU A 238 1.14 -31.81 12.71
C LEU A 238 0.42 -32.83 11.81
N THR A 239 0.29 -32.56 10.51
CA THR A 239 -0.28 -33.54 9.56
C THR A 239 0.65 -34.74 9.36
N GLY A 240 1.96 -34.52 9.32
CA GLY A 240 2.97 -35.60 9.26
C GLY A 240 2.97 -36.51 10.50
N LEU A 241 2.88 -35.92 11.70
CA LEU A 241 2.84 -36.67 12.97
C LEU A 241 1.51 -37.44 13.16
N ALA A 242 0.38 -36.87 12.73
CA ALA A 242 -0.93 -37.53 12.82
C ALA A 242 -1.03 -38.76 11.89
N LEU A 243 -0.43 -38.69 10.69
CA LEU A 243 -0.39 -39.81 9.74
C LEU A 243 0.56 -40.94 10.18
N GLN A 244 1.67 -40.61 10.84
CA GLN A 244 2.57 -41.63 11.40
C GLN A 244 1.98 -42.35 12.61
N ARG A 245 1.17 -41.68 13.43
CA ARG A 245 0.51 -42.30 14.60
C ARG A 245 -0.58 -43.28 14.20
N ARG A 246 -1.29 -43.05 13.09
CA ARG A 246 -2.32 -43.99 12.57
C ARG A 246 -1.76 -45.24 11.89
N ARG A 247 -0.48 -45.26 11.49
CA ARG A 247 0.16 -46.45 10.89
C ARG A 247 0.82 -47.40 11.91
N ARG A 248 0.81 -47.05 13.19
CA ARG A 248 1.41 -47.85 14.28
C ARG A 248 0.40 -48.33 15.33
N ALA A 249 -0.91 -48.15 15.09
CA ALA A 249 -1.98 -48.74 15.88
C ALA A 249 -2.54 -49.97 15.16
#